data_AF-A0A543CJQ5-F1
#
_entry.id   AF-A0A543CJQ5-F1
#
_cell.length_a   1.000
_cell.length_b   1.000
_cell.length_c   1.000
_cell.angle_alpha   90.00
_cell.angle_beta   90.00
_cell.angle_gamma   90.00
#
_symmetry.space_group_name_H-M   'P 1'
#
loop_
_entity.id
_entity.type
_entity.pdbx_description
1 polymer ?
#
loop_
_entity_poly.entity_id
_entity_poly.type
_entity_poly.pdbx_seq_one_letter_code
_entity_poly.pdbx_strand_id
1 'polypeptide(L)'
;MREITSTGVVEMGRLEAEFPGWRLWISDTGRWWAFRTSACALTIEQLRAGCRLIVQADTSDALYSAIRAAEIEAERATGQRVS
;
A
#
# COMPACT_ATOMS: atom_id res chain seq x y z
N MET A 1 -0.96 -25.34 -5.42
CA MET A 1 -1.49 -24.02 -5.80
C MET A 1 -2.74 -23.81 -4.96
N ARG A 2 -2.67 -23.02 -3.88
CA ARG A 2 -3.89 -22.73 -3.10
C ARG A 2 -4.72 -21.74 -3.90
N GLU A 3 -5.98 -22.09 -4.13
CA GLU A 3 -6.96 -21.21 -4.76
C GLU A 3 -7.01 -19.91 -3.96
N ILE A 4 -6.76 -18.78 -4.64
CA ILE A 4 -7.09 -17.49 -4.08
C ILE A 4 -8.61 -17.54 -3.93
N THR A 5 -9.09 -17.71 -2.69
CA THR A 5 -10.52 -17.78 -2.41
C THR A 5 -11.20 -16.59 -3.07
N SER A 6 -12.35 -16.79 -3.74
CA SER A 6 -13.06 -15.74 -4.49
C SER A 6 -13.21 -14.42 -3.70
N THR A 7 -13.33 -14.50 -2.38
CA THR A 7 -13.33 -13.37 -1.44
C THR A 7 -12.04 -12.52 -1.48
N GLY A 8 -10.86 -13.14 -1.57
CA GLY A 8 -9.57 -12.43 -1.58
C GLY A 8 -9.37 -11.59 -2.84
N VAL A 9 -9.91 -12.03 -3.99
CA VAL A 9 -9.88 -11.26 -5.24
C VAL A 9 -10.81 -10.04 -5.16
N VAL A 10 -11.99 -10.19 -4.55
CA VAL A 10 -12.95 -9.09 -4.36
C VAL A 10 -12.39 -8.01 -3.42
N GLU A 11 -11.84 -8.42 -2.27
CA GLU A 11 -11.23 -7.48 -1.32
C GLU A 11 -10.02 -6.75 -1.91
N MET A 12 -9.20 -7.44 -2.69
CA MET A 12 -8.09 -6.83 -3.41
C MET A 12 -8.56 -5.76 -4.41
N GLY A 13 -9.58 -6.08 -5.22
CA GLY A 13 -10.16 -5.12 -6.17
C GLY A 13 -10.76 -3.90 -5.48
N ARG A 14 -11.41 -4.08 -4.32
CA ARG A 14 -11.90 -2.98 -3.50
C ARG A 14 -10.77 -2.08 -3.00
N LEU A 15 -9.68 -2.69 -2.49
CA LEU A 15 -8.51 -1.97 -2.00
C LEU A 15 -7.78 -1.21 -3.11
N GLU A 16 -7.58 -1.83 -4.29
CA GLU A 16 -6.96 -1.15 -5.44
C GLU A 16 -7.82 0.01 -5.97
N ALA A 17 -9.15 -0.09 -5.87
CA ALA A 17 -10.05 1.02 -6.21
C ALA A 17 -9.97 2.17 -5.20
N GLU A 18 -9.81 1.88 -3.91
CA GLU A 18 -9.64 2.90 -2.87
C GLU A 18 -8.23 3.54 -2.90
N PHE A 19 -7.22 2.77 -3.32
CA PHE A 19 -5.83 3.21 -3.42
C PHE A 19 -5.30 3.06 -4.84
N PRO A 20 -5.70 3.93 -5.79
CA PRO A 20 -5.31 3.79 -7.20
C PRO A 20 -3.80 3.88 -7.45
N GLY A 21 -3.04 4.42 -6.49
CA GLY A 21 -1.57 4.45 -6.51
C GLY A 21 -0.89 3.14 -6.14
N TRP A 22 -1.63 2.15 -5.66
CA TRP A 22 -1.11 0.91 -5.10
C TRP A 22 -1.54 -0.30 -5.92
N ARG A 23 -0.67 -1.30 -5.98
CA ARG A 23 -0.95 -2.59 -6.60
C ARG A 23 -0.73 -3.70 -5.59
N LEU A 24 -1.70 -4.59 -5.52
CA LEU A 24 -1.79 -5.58 -4.46
C LEU A 24 -1.55 -6.98 -5.01
N TRP A 25 -1.01 -7.85 -4.15
CA TRP A 25 -0.93 -9.28 -4.42
C TRP A 25 -0.94 -10.07 -3.12
N ILE A 26 -1.32 -11.35 -3.23
CA ILE A 26 -1.24 -12.30 -2.13
C ILE A 26 -0.15 -13.29 -2.49
N SER A 27 0.81 -13.46 -1.57
CA SER A 27 1.87 -14.47 -1.72
C SER A 27 1.30 -15.89 -1.61
N ASP A 28 2.08 -16.87 -2.02
CA ASP A 28 1.79 -18.30 -1.84
C ASP A 28 1.57 -18.71 -0.36
N THR A 29 2.17 -17.99 0.58
CA THR A 29 1.96 -18.14 2.03
C THR A 29 0.66 -17.52 2.55
N GLY A 30 -0.13 -16.86 1.69
CA GLY A 30 -1.37 -16.18 2.07
C GLY A 30 -1.17 -14.78 2.64
N ARG A 31 0.08 -14.31 2.74
CA ARG A 31 0.39 -12.94 3.17
C ARG A 31 0.00 -11.94 2.09
N TRP A 32 -0.65 -10.86 2.51
CA TRP A 32 -1.04 -9.72 1.67
C TRP A 32 0.11 -8.74 1.52
N TRP A 33 0.28 -8.24 0.31
CA TRP A 33 1.31 -7.28 -0.06
C TRP A 33 0.72 -6.16 -0.90
N ALA A 34 1.29 -4.98 -0.77
CA ALA A 34 1.01 -3.84 -1.64
C ALA A 34 2.29 -3.09 -1.96
N PHE A 35 2.41 -2.64 -3.21
CA PHE A 35 3.51 -1.81 -3.67
C PHE A 35 2.97 -0.54 -4.31
N ARG A 36 3.62 0.59 -4.02
CA ARG A 36 3.28 1.88 -4.58
C ARG A 36 3.81 1.95 -6.01
N THR A 37 2.96 2.33 -6.94
CA THR A 37 3.28 2.44 -8.36
C THR A 37 3.74 3.85 -8.73
N SER A 38 4.25 3.99 -9.95
CA SER A 38 4.53 5.31 -10.53
C SER A 38 3.29 6.18 -10.75
N ALA A 39 2.06 5.62 -10.69
CA ALA A 39 0.84 6.41 -10.79
C ALA A 39 0.65 7.35 -9.59
N CYS A 40 1.27 7.02 -8.45
CA CYS A 40 1.34 7.88 -7.27
C CYS A 40 2.77 7.82 -6.70
N ALA A 41 3.72 8.32 -7.49
CA ALA A 41 5.12 8.32 -7.11
C ALA A 41 5.40 9.25 -5.93
N LEU A 42 6.27 8.82 -5.01
CA LEU A 42 6.77 9.67 -3.94
C LEU A 42 7.74 10.72 -4.50
N THR A 43 7.73 11.92 -3.92
CA THR A 43 8.74 12.95 -4.17
C THR A 43 10.09 12.55 -3.56
N ILE A 44 11.16 13.22 -3.97
CA ILE A 44 12.49 13.01 -3.39
C ILE A 44 12.49 13.25 -1.87
N GLU A 45 11.72 14.22 -1.39
CA GLU A 45 11.62 14.55 0.03
C GLU A 45 10.92 13.44 0.81
N GLN A 46 9.82 12.91 0.29
CA GLN A 46 9.11 11.77 0.88
C GLN A 46 9.99 10.52 0.91
N LEU A 47 10.77 10.27 -0.16
CA LEU A 47 11.74 9.18 -0.19
C LEU A 47 12.84 9.38 0.87
N ARG A 48 13.37 10.59 1.03
CA ARG A 48 14.36 10.91 2.08
C ARG A 48 13.79 10.80 3.50
N ALA A 49 12.49 11.09 3.66
CA ALA A 49 11.77 10.90 4.92
C ALA A 49 11.49 9.42 5.25
N GLY A 50 11.83 8.49 4.35
CA GLY A 50 11.64 7.05 4.56
C GLY A 50 10.20 6.60 4.35
N CYS A 51 9.38 7.35 3.60
CA CYS A 51 8.01 6.95 3.27
C CYS A 51 7.99 5.60 2.55
N ARG A 52 7.04 4.74 2.94
CA ARG A 52 7.02 3.34 2.51
C ARG A 52 6.59 3.20 1.06
N LEU A 53 7.34 2.39 0.31
CA LEU A 53 7.02 1.97 -1.05
C LEU A 53 6.35 0.59 -1.11
N ILE A 54 6.60 -0.24 -0.10
CA ILE A 54 6.07 -1.60 0.00
C ILE A 54 5.55 -1.81 1.41
N VAL A 55 4.36 -2.38 1.52
CA VAL A 55 3.76 -2.79 2.80
C VAL A 55 3.26 -4.22 2.68
N GLN A 56 3.19 -4.90 3.82
CA GLN A 56 2.66 -6.26 3.93
C GLN A 56 1.82 -6.41 5.19
N ALA A 57 0.89 -7.36 5.16
CA ALA A 57 0.05 -7.69 6.30
C ALA A 57 -0.49 -9.12 6.18
N ASP A 58 -0.99 -9.67 7.28
CA ASP A 58 -1.58 -11.01 7.30
C ASP A 58 -3.05 -11.04 6.86
N THR A 59 -3.73 -9.87 6.83
CA THR A 59 -5.14 -9.73 6.43
C THR A 59 -5.37 -8.50 5.55
N SER A 60 -6.49 -8.46 4.83
CA SER A 60 -6.90 -7.30 4.02
C SER A 60 -7.12 -6.05 4.87
N ASP A 61 -7.76 -6.13 6.04
CA ASP A 61 -7.96 -4.99 6.95
C ASP A 61 -6.64 -4.45 7.53
N ALA A 62 -5.70 -5.33 7.83
CA ALA A 62 -4.38 -4.92 8.28
C ALA A 62 -3.58 -4.30 7.12
N LEU A 63 -3.73 -4.82 5.89
CA LEU A 63 -3.12 -4.23 4.70
C LEU A 63 -3.70 -2.84 4.41
N TYR A 64 -5.02 -2.69 4.52
CA TYR A 64 -5.71 -1.39 4.44
C TYR A 64 -5.06 -0.37 5.38
N SER A 65 -4.96 -0.74 6.65
CA SER A 65 -4.40 0.13 7.69
C SER A 65 -2.94 0.49 7.40
N ALA A 66 -2.16 -0.45 6.87
CA ALA A 66 -0.78 -0.22 6.48
C ALA A 66 -0.64 0.75 5.29
N ILE A 67 -1.49 0.61 4.25
CA ILE A 67 -1.52 1.53 3.11
C ILE A 67 -1.94 2.93 3.58
N ARG A 68 -3.00 3.04 4.40
CA ARG A 68 -3.44 4.32 4.97
C ARG A 68 -2.36 5.00 5.79
N ALA A 69 -1.64 4.27 6.63
CA ALA A 69 -0.52 4.80 7.39
C ALA A 69 0.58 5.33 6.45
N ALA A 70 0.91 4.60 5.38
CA ALA A 70 1.89 5.02 4.40
C ALA A 70 1.47 6.29 3.62
N GLU A 71 0.17 6.45 3.30
CA GLU A 71 -0.36 7.70 2.71
C GLU A 71 -0.21 8.88 3.70
N ILE A 72 -0.60 8.70 4.96
CA ILE A 72 -0.48 9.74 5.99
C ILE A 72 0.99 10.14 6.21
N GLU A 73 1.91 9.17 6.21
CA GLU A 73 3.36 9.44 6.29
C GLU A 73 3.83 10.29 5.10
N ALA A 74 3.40 9.95 3.88
CA ALA A 74 3.74 10.69 2.67
C ALA A 74 3.17 12.12 2.68
N GLU A 75 1.91 12.30 3.08
CA GLU A 75 1.26 13.60 3.22
C GLU A 75 1.97 14.49 4.26
N ARG A 76 2.34 13.93 5.41
CA ARG A 76 3.09 14.64 6.46
C ARG A 76 4.47 15.09 5.97
N ALA A 77 5.16 14.24 5.22
CA ALA A 77 6.46 14.57 4.65
C ALA A 77 6.37 15.70 3.61
N THR A 78 5.25 15.84 2.89
CA THR A 78 5.00 16.97 1.99
C THR A 78 4.76 18.29 2.75
N GLY A 79 4.10 18.23 3.92
CA GLY A 79 3.84 19.39 4.76
C GLY A 79 5.06 19.93 5.52
N GLN A 80 6.13 19.15 5.63
CA GLN A 80 7.38 19.51 6.30
C GLN A 80 8.29 20.36 5.37
N ARG A 81 7.78 21.48 4.87
CA ARG A 81 8.54 22.39 4.00
C ARG A 81 9.44 23.30 4.84
N VAL A 82 10.76 23.13 4.69
CA VAL A 82 11.90 24.05 4.97
C VAL A 82 11.76 25.05 6.14
N SER A 83 12.56 24.84 7.19
CA SER A 83 13.21 25.93 7.94
C SER A 83 14.56 26.25 7.31
#